data_AF-A0A520BER6-F1
#
_entry.id   AF-A0A520BER6-F1
#
_cell.length_a   1.000
_cell.length_b   1.000
_cell.length_c   1.000
_cell.angle_alpha   90.00
_cell.angle_beta   90.00
_cell.angle_gamma   90.00
#
_symmetry.space_group_name_H-M   'P 1'
#
loop_
_entity.id
_entity.type
_entity.pdbx_description
1 polymer ?
#
loop_
_entity_poly.entity_id
_entity_poly.type
_entity_poly.pdbx_seq_one_letter_code
_entity_poly.pdbx_strand_id
1 'polypeptide(L)'
;MGSGIVDEDHFDFKPDTTSTVIAFNQAIGVVQSNNIANVSNEFAPVNSLGVYTNPVFGKVKANYVVQLEMKSVNPTFDAEKNPVLDSVVLSIPYFSTRKTGSGNEVTYDLDSIKGSGTLNLKVYESGYFLNNLNPDDNFQTQQAYYTDQDPIFNSTKKGNPLNNSTDVAQNTQFKPSNKQIIELKLDRGLNPVDPKVVLKRNTPRMRLKLDKAFFQQKIMNAPAGKLVNNSIFKEYFKGLYFQVEEGTEDLLMQLDFSKGDVTLHYREYASVKDGVVDTYKDSDKDNYGGTPRLAAKTVVLNMTGNYVSLLQTENSNVYANGIS
;
A
#
# COMPACT_ATOMS: atom_id res chain seq x y z
N MET A 1 -9.40 -24.18 62.54
CA MET A 1 -10.22 -23.73 61.39
C MET A 1 -9.30 -23.64 60.19
N GLY A 2 -9.70 -24.21 59.05
CA GLY A 2 -8.98 -24.05 57.78
C GLY A 2 -8.33 -25.30 57.20
N SER A 3 -9.08 -26.37 56.96
CA SER A 3 -8.75 -27.33 55.88
C SER A 3 -10.05 -27.92 55.34
N GLY A 4 -10.55 -27.34 54.26
CA GLY A 4 -11.82 -27.78 53.67
C GLY A 4 -12.16 -27.13 52.34
N ILE A 5 -11.15 -26.71 51.55
CA ILE A 5 -11.38 -26.17 50.20
C ILE A 5 -10.24 -26.60 49.26
N VAL A 6 -9.82 -27.87 49.33
CA VAL A 6 -8.87 -28.43 48.35
C VAL A 6 -9.16 -29.92 48.16
N ASP A 7 -10.39 -30.31 47.83
CA ASP A 7 -10.60 -31.71 47.42
C ASP A 7 -11.86 -31.98 46.58
N GLU A 8 -12.35 -30.98 45.85
CA GLU A 8 -13.35 -31.23 44.82
C GLU A 8 -12.85 -30.64 43.51
N ASP A 9 -12.06 -31.45 42.79
CA ASP A 9 -11.82 -31.29 41.37
C ASP A 9 -13.19 -31.35 40.64
N HIS A 10 -13.84 -30.21 40.53
CA HIS A 10 -15.09 -30.00 39.79
C HIS A 10 -14.89 -29.95 38.27
N PHE A 11 -13.71 -30.34 37.78
CA PHE A 11 -13.34 -30.33 36.36
C PHE A 11 -13.01 -31.73 35.82
N ASP A 12 -13.72 -32.76 36.31
CA ASP A 12 -13.71 -34.07 35.68
C ASP A 12 -14.41 -33.99 34.31
N PHE A 13 -13.67 -33.56 33.29
CA PHE A 13 -14.08 -33.63 31.90
C PHE A 13 -14.18 -35.09 31.49
N LYS A 14 -15.37 -35.69 31.65
CA LYS A 14 -15.66 -37.02 31.11
C LYS A 14 -15.69 -36.92 29.58
N PRO A 15 -14.94 -37.76 28.85
CA PRO A 15 -15.03 -37.82 27.39
C PRO A 15 -16.47 -38.15 26.99
N ASP A 16 -17.08 -37.31 26.15
CA ASP A 16 -18.40 -37.61 25.60
C ASP A 16 -18.26 -38.74 24.57
N THR A 17 -18.77 -39.92 24.94
CA THR A 17 -18.80 -41.11 24.07
C THR A 17 -20.14 -41.28 23.36
N THR A 18 -21.08 -40.35 23.56
CA THR A 18 -22.43 -40.42 22.99
C THR A 18 -22.61 -39.54 21.76
N SER A 19 -21.80 -38.49 21.63
CA SER A 19 -21.79 -37.62 20.46
C SER A 19 -20.76 -38.07 19.44
N THR A 20 -21.19 -38.21 18.19
CA THR A 20 -20.27 -38.37 17.05
C THR A 20 -19.90 -36.99 16.53
N VAL A 21 -18.63 -36.59 16.66
CA VAL A 21 -18.10 -35.39 16.02
C VAL A 21 -17.74 -35.72 14.59
N ILE A 22 -18.46 -35.13 13.63
CA ILE A 22 -18.12 -35.20 12.20
C ILE A 22 -17.37 -33.93 11.84
N ALA A 23 -16.09 -34.06 11.52
CA ALA A 23 -15.30 -32.99 10.92
C ALA A 23 -15.17 -33.27 9.41
N PHE A 24 -15.45 -32.27 8.59
CA PHE A 24 -15.22 -32.32 7.15
C PHE A 24 -14.61 -30.99 6.68
N ASN A 25 -13.85 -31.05 5.59
CA ASN A 25 -13.35 -29.85 4.93
C ASN A 25 -14.34 -29.44 3.84
N GLN A 26 -14.72 -28.16 3.83
CA GLN A 26 -15.52 -27.60 2.75
C GLN A 26 -14.68 -26.63 1.94
N ALA A 27 -14.56 -26.88 0.64
CA ALA A 27 -13.99 -25.90 -0.27
C ALA A 27 -14.91 -24.68 -0.34
N ILE A 28 -14.38 -23.51 0.02
CA ILE A 28 -15.04 -22.23 -0.25
C ILE A 28 -14.66 -21.79 -1.67
N GLY A 29 -15.66 -21.41 -2.44
CA GLY A 29 -15.47 -20.91 -3.79
C GLY A 29 -15.12 -19.42 -3.79
N VAL A 30 -15.63 -18.72 -4.80
CA VAL A 30 -15.55 -17.26 -4.90
C VAL A 30 -16.21 -16.63 -3.68
N VAL A 31 -15.52 -15.70 -3.01
CA VAL A 31 -16.02 -14.98 -1.84
C VAL A 31 -15.97 -13.47 -2.07
N GLN A 32 -16.88 -12.75 -1.41
CA GLN A 32 -16.82 -11.30 -1.38
C GLN A 32 -15.54 -10.85 -0.67
N SER A 33 -14.79 -9.94 -1.30
CA SER A 33 -13.45 -9.54 -0.84
C SER A 33 -13.22 -8.05 -0.75
N ASN A 34 -14.25 -7.23 -1.01
CA ASN A 34 -14.15 -5.79 -0.80
C ASN A 34 -14.31 -5.40 0.65
N ASN A 35 -13.51 -4.41 1.07
CA ASN A 35 -13.69 -3.67 2.32
C ASN A 35 -13.84 -4.56 3.58
N ILE A 36 -13.24 -5.75 3.59
CA ILE A 36 -13.39 -6.79 4.63
C ILE A 36 -13.11 -6.24 6.06
N ALA A 37 -12.28 -5.20 6.24
CA ALA A 37 -12.01 -4.63 7.56
C ALA A 37 -13.07 -3.66 8.10
N ASN A 38 -13.96 -3.14 7.25
CA ASN A 38 -14.89 -2.09 7.68
C ASN A 38 -16.12 -2.65 8.42
N VAL A 39 -16.21 -3.96 8.63
CA VAL A 39 -17.41 -4.60 9.18
C VAL A 39 -17.37 -4.71 10.71
N SER A 40 -16.22 -4.51 11.37
CA SER A 40 -16.16 -4.55 12.85
C SER A 40 -15.19 -3.60 13.55
N ASN A 41 -14.37 -2.78 12.86
CA ASN A 41 -13.33 -1.93 13.49
C ASN A 41 -12.34 -2.66 14.43
N GLU A 42 -12.42 -3.99 14.55
CA GLU A 42 -11.64 -4.80 15.48
C GLU A 42 -10.44 -5.48 14.80
N PHE A 43 -10.42 -5.55 13.47
CA PHE A 43 -9.35 -6.17 12.70
C PHE A 43 -8.82 -5.22 11.63
N ALA A 44 -7.50 -5.04 11.59
CA ALA A 44 -6.85 -4.30 10.51
C ALA A 44 -7.07 -5.02 9.16
N PRO A 45 -7.29 -4.29 8.05
CA PRO A 45 -7.42 -4.91 6.73
C PRO A 45 -6.10 -5.56 6.35
N VAL A 46 -6.06 -6.88 6.35
CA VAL A 46 -4.92 -7.65 5.86
C VAL A 46 -5.25 -8.21 4.49
N ASN A 47 -4.52 -7.77 3.47
CA ASN A 47 -4.72 -8.21 2.10
C ASN A 47 -3.45 -8.82 1.54
N SER A 48 -3.62 -9.89 0.76
CA SER A 48 -2.51 -10.63 0.14
C SER A 48 -2.06 -9.98 -1.16
N LEU A 49 -0.76 -10.02 -1.45
CA LEU A 49 -0.15 -9.61 -2.71
C LEU A 49 1.03 -10.54 -3.03
N GLY A 50 1.00 -11.22 -4.17
CA GLY A 50 2.09 -12.12 -4.59
C GLY A 50 1.62 -13.50 -5.05
N VAL A 51 2.55 -14.43 -5.17
CA VAL A 51 2.31 -15.81 -5.61
C VAL A 51 2.95 -16.77 -4.62
N TYR A 52 2.23 -17.83 -4.23
CA TYR A 52 2.75 -18.87 -3.36
C TYR A 52 2.15 -20.23 -3.69
N THR A 53 3.00 -21.24 -3.83
CA THR A 53 2.64 -22.62 -4.10
C THR A 53 2.89 -23.47 -2.86
N ASN A 54 1.80 -23.95 -2.26
CA ASN A 54 1.87 -24.94 -1.20
C ASN A 54 1.85 -26.35 -1.80
N PRO A 55 2.76 -27.27 -1.42
CA PRO A 55 2.80 -28.63 -1.97
C PRO A 55 1.51 -29.44 -1.74
N VAL A 56 0.77 -29.13 -0.68
CA VAL A 56 -0.47 -29.82 -0.32
C VAL A 56 -1.66 -29.08 -0.90
N PHE A 57 -1.81 -27.78 -0.65
CA PHE A 57 -3.04 -27.04 -1.02
C PHE A 57 -3.03 -26.54 -2.48
N GLY A 58 -1.86 -26.36 -3.09
CA GLY A 58 -1.71 -25.82 -4.43
C GLY A 58 -1.27 -24.36 -4.45
N LYS A 59 -1.48 -23.70 -5.60
CA LYS A 59 -0.98 -22.35 -5.87
C LYS A 59 -2.03 -21.30 -5.53
N VAL A 60 -1.57 -20.19 -4.97
CA VAL A 60 -2.32 -18.98 -4.70
C VAL A 60 -1.65 -17.82 -5.40
N LYS A 61 -2.39 -17.06 -6.19
CA LYS A 61 -1.99 -15.78 -6.78
C LYS A 61 -2.91 -14.68 -6.29
N ALA A 62 -2.33 -13.63 -5.73
CA ALA A 62 -3.04 -12.53 -5.11
C ALA A 62 -2.68 -11.19 -5.78
N ASN A 63 -3.69 -10.54 -6.35
CA ASN A 63 -3.64 -9.18 -6.88
C ASN A 63 -4.49 -8.26 -5.98
N TYR A 64 -4.33 -6.95 -6.13
CA TYR A 64 -5.03 -5.98 -5.27
C TYR A 64 -5.46 -4.73 -6.03
N VAL A 65 -6.64 -4.21 -5.73
CA VAL A 65 -7.16 -2.96 -6.29
C VAL A 65 -7.57 -2.04 -5.16
N VAL A 66 -7.22 -0.75 -5.23
CA VAL A 66 -7.62 0.23 -4.21
C VAL A 66 -7.83 1.61 -4.80
N GLN A 67 -8.88 2.29 -4.36
CA GLN A 67 -9.10 3.71 -4.62
C GLN A 67 -8.29 4.58 -3.66
N LEU A 68 -7.69 5.63 -4.20
CA LEU A 68 -6.96 6.60 -3.39
C LEU A 68 -7.87 7.75 -2.93
N GLU A 69 -7.53 8.32 -1.79
CA GLU A 69 -8.18 9.50 -1.24
C GLU A 69 -7.14 10.59 -0.96
N MET A 70 -7.41 11.82 -1.38
CA MET A 70 -6.58 12.95 -1.01
C MET A 70 -6.67 13.19 0.50
N LYS A 71 -5.51 13.25 1.15
CA LYS A 71 -5.40 13.63 2.57
C LYS A 71 -5.84 15.07 2.80
N SER A 72 -5.51 15.96 1.87
CA SER A 72 -5.99 17.34 1.83
C SER A 72 -6.57 17.58 0.45
N VAL A 73 -7.87 17.88 0.40
CA VAL A 73 -8.58 18.14 -0.85
C VAL A 73 -8.26 19.53 -1.38
N ASN A 74 -8.52 19.73 -2.67
CA ASN A 74 -8.33 20.96 -3.41
C ASN A 74 -6.93 21.60 -3.27
N PRO A 75 -5.83 20.86 -3.53
CA PRO A 75 -4.50 21.45 -3.51
C PRO A 75 -4.37 22.53 -4.58
N THR A 76 -3.73 23.65 -4.23
CA THR A 76 -3.47 24.76 -5.13
C THR A 76 -2.00 24.75 -5.56
N PHE A 77 -1.75 24.67 -6.86
CA PHE A 77 -0.40 24.76 -7.44
C PHE A 77 -0.26 26.14 -8.08
N ASP A 78 0.43 27.05 -7.38
CA ASP A 78 0.60 28.42 -7.81
C ASP A 78 1.65 28.50 -8.92
N ALA A 79 1.21 28.80 -10.15
CA ALA A 79 2.08 28.86 -11.32
C ALA A 79 3.20 29.91 -11.18
N GLU A 80 2.97 31.01 -10.44
CA GLU A 80 4.00 32.03 -10.20
C GLU A 80 5.15 31.48 -9.35
N LYS A 81 4.85 30.52 -8.47
CA LYS A 81 5.85 29.84 -7.65
C LYS A 81 6.58 28.72 -8.36
N ASN A 82 6.26 28.46 -9.63
CA ASN A 82 6.92 27.45 -10.46
C ASN A 82 7.08 26.08 -9.76
N PRO A 83 5.98 25.38 -9.45
CA PRO A 83 6.01 24.12 -8.72
C PRO A 83 6.58 23.00 -9.61
N VAL A 84 7.64 22.35 -9.14
CA VAL A 84 8.34 21.27 -9.83
C VAL A 84 8.21 19.99 -9.04
N LEU A 85 7.62 18.95 -9.66
CA LEU A 85 7.55 17.62 -9.08
C LEU A 85 8.94 16.97 -9.08
N ASP A 86 9.40 16.57 -7.89
CA ASP A 86 10.70 15.93 -7.70
C ASP A 86 10.55 14.40 -7.77
N SER A 87 9.58 13.85 -7.04
CA SER A 87 9.34 12.41 -7.01
C SER A 87 7.92 12.04 -6.59
N VAL A 88 7.49 10.84 -6.97
CA VAL A 88 6.24 10.23 -6.48
C VAL A 88 6.59 8.88 -5.89
N VAL A 89 6.23 8.67 -4.63
CA VAL A 89 6.60 7.46 -3.91
C VAL A 89 5.36 6.82 -3.31
N LEU A 90 5.13 5.57 -3.70
CA LEU A 90 4.20 4.68 -3.04
C LEU A 90 4.88 4.05 -1.83
N SER A 91 4.19 4.02 -0.69
CA SER A 91 4.72 3.54 0.59
C SER A 91 3.66 2.68 1.29
N ILE A 92 3.97 1.41 1.58
CA ILE A 92 3.09 0.51 2.36
C ILE A 92 3.93 -0.18 3.46
N PRO A 93 3.61 0.00 4.75
CA PRO A 93 4.37 -0.59 5.84
C PRO A 93 4.23 -2.12 5.88
N TYR A 94 5.31 -2.80 6.25
CA TYR A 94 5.26 -4.22 6.58
C TYR A 94 4.89 -4.43 8.04
N PHE A 95 4.19 -5.53 8.34
CA PHE A 95 4.13 -6.07 9.68
C PHE A 95 5.55 -6.47 10.10
N SER A 96 6.08 -5.75 11.09
CA SER A 96 7.48 -5.85 11.46
C SER A 96 7.67 -5.67 12.96
N THR A 97 8.53 -6.52 13.52
CA THR A 97 8.94 -6.47 14.92
C THR A 97 10.41 -6.15 14.98
N ARG A 98 10.80 -5.17 15.82
CA ARG A 98 12.21 -4.77 15.94
C ARG A 98 13.02 -5.93 16.53
N LYS A 99 14.12 -6.30 15.87
CA LYS A 99 14.99 -7.41 16.31
C LYS A 99 16.20 -6.92 17.08
N THR A 100 17.22 -6.43 16.38
CA THR A 100 18.53 -6.07 16.94
C THR A 100 19.11 -4.84 16.24
N GLY A 101 20.12 -4.21 16.85
CA GLY A 101 20.89 -3.11 16.26
C GLY A 101 20.71 -1.78 16.99
N SER A 102 21.63 -0.85 16.72
CA SER A 102 21.64 0.50 17.27
C SER A 102 21.75 1.54 16.16
N GLY A 103 21.29 2.76 16.42
CA GLY A 103 21.38 3.88 15.47
C GLY A 103 20.73 3.60 14.11
N ASN A 104 21.55 3.51 13.07
CA ASN A 104 21.10 3.40 11.67
C ASN A 104 21.01 1.95 11.16
N GLU A 105 21.56 0.98 11.89
CA GLU A 105 21.65 -0.42 11.48
C GLU A 105 20.62 -1.32 12.19
N VAL A 106 19.47 -0.76 12.56
CA VAL A 106 18.37 -1.53 13.15
C VAL A 106 17.73 -2.41 12.09
N THR A 107 17.66 -3.71 12.39
CA THR A 107 16.95 -4.72 11.59
C THR A 107 15.67 -5.17 12.26
N TYR A 108 14.74 -5.65 11.44
CA TYR A 108 13.43 -6.11 11.86
C TYR A 108 13.20 -7.55 11.37
N ASP A 109 12.39 -8.30 12.10
CA ASP A 109 11.77 -9.51 11.59
C ASP A 109 10.45 -9.11 10.91
N LEU A 110 10.17 -9.70 9.75
CA LEU A 110 8.97 -9.45 8.95
C LEU A 110 8.03 -10.64 9.12
N ASP A 111 6.85 -10.41 9.70
CA ASP A 111 5.99 -11.49 10.20
C ASP A 111 5.03 -12.05 9.13
N SER A 112 4.81 -11.29 8.06
CA SER A 112 3.73 -11.49 7.07
C SER A 112 4.24 -11.74 5.65
N ILE A 113 5.37 -12.42 5.51
CA ILE A 113 6.01 -12.73 4.23
C ILE A 113 6.25 -14.23 4.14
N LYS A 114 5.81 -14.85 3.04
CA LYS A 114 6.01 -16.26 2.72
C LYS A 114 6.79 -16.38 1.43
N GLY A 115 7.77 -17.30 1.39
CA GLY A 115 8.68 -17.46 0.26
C GLY A 115 9.89 -16.53 0.32
N SER A 116 10.89 -16.82 -0.53
CA SER A 116 12.19 -16.12 -0.58
C SER A 116 12.44 -15.40 -1.91
N GLY A 117 11.51 -15.56 -2.86
CA GLY A 117 11.65 -15.10 -4.23
C GLY A 117 11.54 -13.60 -4.41
N THR A 118 11.34 -13.23 -5.67
CA THR A 118 11.07 -11.85 -6.09
C THR A 118 9.73 -11.78 -6.80
N LEU A 119 9.09 -10.62 -6.72
CA LEU A 119 7.84 -10.36 -7.45
C LEU A 119 8.14 -9.57 -8.71
N ASN A 120 7.54 -9.99 -9.81
CA ASN A 120 7.28 -9.09 -10.93
C ASN A 120 6.00 -8.31 -10.61
N LEU A 121 6.19 -7.17 -9.96
CA LEU A 121 5.13 -6.29 -9.50
C LEU A 121 4.88 -5.20 -10.52
N LYS A 122 3.64 -5.05 -10.95
CA LYS A 122 3.18 -3.98 -11.85
C LYS A 122 2.04 -3.21 -11.20
N VAL A 123 2.18 -1.90 -11.11
CA VAL A 123 1.15 -1.00 -10.57
C VAL A 123 0.55 -0.22 -11.73
N TYR A 124 -0.75 -0.35 -11.98
CA TYR A 124 -1.46 0.34 -13.06
C TYR A 124 -2.47 1.37 -12.52
N GLU A 125 -2.84 2.36 -13.34
CA GLU A 125 -4.09 3.10 -13.11
C GLU A 125 -5.28 2.14 -13.35
N SER A 126 -6.17 2.01 -12.37
CA SER A 126 -7.43 1.28 -12.55
C SER A 126 -8.35 2.06 -13.50
N GLY A 127 -8.96 1.36 -14.47
CA GLY A 127 -10.05 1.93 -15.27
C GLY A 127 -11.45 1.66 -14.71
N TYR A 128 -11.55 0.85 -13.66
CA TYR A 128 -12.79 0.44 -13.03
C TYR A 128 -13.01 1.19 -11.71
N PHE A 129 -14.18 1.82 -11.56
CA PHE A 129 -14.54 2.57 -10.35
C PHE A 129 -15.25 1.64 -9.38
N LEU A 130 -14.80 1.63 -8.12
CA LEU A 130 -15.39 0.82 -7.06
C LEU A 130 -16.52 1.60 -6.38
N ASN A 131 -17.76 1.19 -6.63
CA ASN A 131 -18.96 1.77 -6.05
C ASN A 131 -19.11 1.39 -4.57
N ASN A 132 -19.70 2.29 -3.78
CA ASN A 132 -20.15 1.97 -2.41
C ASN A 132 -21.44 1.15 -2.42
N LEU A 133 -22.37 1.54 -3.30
CA LEU A 133 -23.73 1.02 -3.37
C LEU A 133 -23.96 0.33 -4.72
N ASN A 134 -24.80 -0.70 -4.71
CA ASN A 134 -25.10 -1.50 -5.88
C ASN A 134 -26.02 -0.74 -6.86
N PRO A 135 -25.57 -0.41 -8.07
CA PRO A 135 -26.40 0.29 -9.05
C PRO A 135 -27.55 -0.57 -9.58
N ASP A 136 -27.42 -1.90 -9.57
CA ASP A 136 -28.42 -2.83 -10.12
C ASP A 136 -29.65 -3.00 -9.21
N ASP A 137 -29.52 -2.59 -7.94
CA ASP A 137 -30.57 -2.64 -6.92
C ASP A 137 -30.98 -1.22 -6.49
N ASN A 138 -30.97 -0.26 -7.42
CA ASN A 138 -31.30 1.16 -7.16
C ASN A 138 -30.56 1.74 -5.94
N PHE A 139 -29.31 1.32 -5.73
CA PHE A 139 -28.46 1.74 -4.60
C PHE A 139 -28.99 1.38 -3.20
N GLN A 140 -29.87 0.39 -3.07
CA GLN A 140 -30.41 -0.04 -1.77
C GLN A 140 -29.43 -0.90 -0.97
N THR A 141 -28.55 -1.63 -1.65
CA THR A 141 -27.58 -2.55 -1.04
C THR A 141 -26.14 -2.09 -1.29
N GLN A 142 -25.20 -2.57 -0.47
CA GLN A 142 -23.77 -2.33 -0.71
C GLN A 142 -23.31 -3.10 -1.95
N GLN A 143 -22.40 -2.51 -2.73
CA GLN A 143 -21.81 -3.21 -3.85
C GLN A 143 -20.87 -4.31 -3.34
N ALA A 144 -21.12 -5.55 -3.77
CA ALA A 144 -20.22 -6.66 -3.54
C ALA A 144 -19.19 -6.76 -4.68
N TYR A 145 -17.93 -6.99 -4.31
CA TYR A 145 -16.86 -7.36 -5.23
C TYR A 145 -16.22 -8.65 -4.76
N TYR A 146 -15.77 -9.47 -5.69
CA TYR A 146 -15.39 -10.85 -5.45
C TYR A 146 -13.95 -11.14 -5.86
N THR A 147 -13.38 -12.21 -5.27
CA THR A 147 -11.98 -12.60 -5.48
C THR A 147 -11.60 -12.94 -6.92
N ASP A 148 -12.55 -13.38 -7.74
CA ASP A 148 -12.34 -13.86 -9.11
C ASP A 148 -12.43 -12.75 -10.17
N GLN A 149 -12.68 -11.50 -9.77
CA GLN A 149 -12.92 -10.38 -10.69
C GLN A 149 -11.64 -9.79 -11.33
N ASP A 150 -10.49 -10.47 -11.21
CA ASP A 150 -9.23 -10.05 -11.84
C ASP A 150 -9.35 -9.77 -13.35
N PRO A 151 -10.10 -10.56 -14.15
CA PRO A 151 -10.29 -10.27 -15.58
C PRO A 151 -10.91 -8.88 -15.85
N ILE A 152 -11.77 -8.36 -14.95
CA ILE A 152 -12.40 -7.04 -15.09
C ILE A 152 -11.34 -5.94 -14.93
N PHE A 153 -10.50 -6.04 -13.91
CA PHE A 153 -9.44 -5.06 -13.67
C PHE A 153 -8.32 -5.16 -14.71
N ASN A 154 -7.99 -6.39 -15.12
CA ASN A 154 -6.96 -6.62 -16.12
C ASN A 154 -7.35 -6.10 -17.52
N SER A 155 -8.64 -6.15 -17.89
CA SER A 155 -9.15 -5.61 -19.16
C SER A 155 -9.38 -4.10 -19.14
N THR A 156 -9.61 -3.51 -17.96
CA THR A 156 -9.89 -2.08 -17.81
C THR A 156 -8.68 -1.26 -17.35
N LYS A 157 -7.55 -1.87 -16.97
CA LYS A 157 -6.33 -1.14 -16.59
C LYS A 157 -5.87 -0.19 -17.69
N LYS A 158 -5.31 0.95 -17.29
CA LYS A 158 -4.93 2.02 -18.22
C LYS A 158 -3.42 2.18 -18.32
N GLY A 159 -2.96 2.36 -19.55
CA GLY A 159 -1.57 2.71 -19.86
C GLY A 159 -0.56 1.62 -19.46
N ASN A 160 0.69 2.07 -19.29
CA ASN A 160 1.81 1.24 -18.87
C ASN A 160 1.89 1.15 -17.33
N PRO A 161 2.65 0.18 -16.78
CA PRO A 161 2.94 0.16 -15.35
C PRO A 161 3.53 1.49 -14.88
N LEU A 162 2.98 2.03 -13.80
CA LEU A 162 3.41 3.26 -13.15
C LEU A 162 4.72 3.09 -12.39
N ASN A 163 5.09 1.88 -11.95
CA ASN A 163 6.36 1.60 -11.29
C ASN A 163 7.48 1.30 -12.30
N ASN A 164 7.72 2.22 -13.23
CA ASN A 164 8.60 2.05 -14.39
C ASN A 164 10.06 2.46 -14.16
N SER A 165 10.57 2.35 -12.93
CA SER A 165 11.99 2.64 -12.66
C SER A 165 12.92 1.71 -13.43
N THR A 166 14.09 2.20 -13.82
CA THR A 166 15.17 1.36 -14.40
C THR A 166 15.78 0.41 -13.39
N ASP A 167 15.60 0.66 -12.09
CA ASP A 167 15.96 -0.26 -11.02
C ASP A 167 14.94 -1.41 -10.96
N VAL A 168 15.37 -2.61 -11.34
CA VAL A 168 14.53 -3.82 -11.37
C VAL A 168 13.98 -4.20 -10.00
N ALA A 169 14.63 -3.77 -8.91
CA ALA A 169 14.13 -3.96 -7.55
C ALA A 169 12.85 -3.16 -7.25
N GLN A 170 12.46 -2.24 -8.14
CA GLN A 170 11.22 -1.45 -8.07
C GLN A 170 10.08 -2.04 -8.93
N ASN A 171 10.33 -3.11 -9.70
CA ASN A 171 9.33 -3.73 -10.56
C ASN A 171 9.50 -5.25 -10.72
N THR A 172 10.34 -5.70 -11.64
CA THR A 172 10.38 -7.09 -12.12
C THR A 172 11.08 -8.04 -11.16
N GLN A 173 11.89 -7.51 -10.24
CA GLN A 173 12.60 -8.27 -9.20
C GLN A 173 12.38 -7.66 -7.83
N PHE A 174 11.15 -7.19 -7.56
CA PHE A 174 10.83 -6.60 -6.28
C PHE A 174 11.04 -7.59 -5.13
N LYS A 175 11.78 -7.18 -4.10
CA LYS A 175 12.02 -7.96 -2.89
C LYS A 175 11.76 -7.14 -1.63
N PRO A 176 11.04 -7.67 -0.63
CA PRO A 176 10.86 -7.00 0.64
C PRO A 176 12.18 -6.80 1.37
N SER A 177 12.35 -5.60 1.93
CA SER A 177 13.51 -5.26 2.74
C SER A 177 13.10 -5.16 4.21
N ASN A 178 13.91 -5.74 5.10
CA ASN A 178 13.72 -5.67 6.55
C ASN A 178 14.49 -4.51 7.21
N LYS A 179 15.05 -3.60 6.39
CA LYS A 179 15.77 -2.42 6.87
C LYS A 179 14.79 -1.28 7.10
N GLN A 180 15.04 -0.49 8.15
CA GLN A 180 14.33 0.78 8.35
C GLN A 180 14.61 1.76 7.21
N ILE A 181 13.67 2.67 7.00
CA ILE A 181 13.85 3.81 6.11
C ILE A 181 14.32 5.01 6.94
N ILE A 182 15.42 5.62 6.50
CA ILE A 182 16.02 6.78 7.16
C ILE A 182 15.76 8.01 6.30
N GLU A 183 15.12 9.01 6.89
CA GLU A 183 14.98 10.35 6.31
C GLU A 183 16.04 11.25 6.93
N LEU A 184 16.79 11.95 6.08
CA LEU A 184 17.84 12.87 6.50
C LEU A 184 17.32 14.29 6.65
N LYS A 185 17.92 15.05 7.55
CA LYS A 185 17.66 16.48 7.69
C LYS A 185 18.19 17.20 6.45
N LEU A 186 17.37 18.09 5.91
CA LEU A 186 17.75 18.96 4.81
C LEU A 186 18.18 20.33 5.34
N ASP A 187 19.13 20.95 4.65
CA ASP A 187 19.48 22.35 4.84
C ASP A 187 18.47 23.29 4.19
N ARG A 188 18.75 24.60 4.22
CA ARG A 188 17.88 25.60 3.59
C ARG A 188 17.81 25.46 2.06
N GLY A 189 18.82 24.88 1.41
CA GLY A 189 18.81 24.59 -0.02
C GLY A 189 18.05 23.32 -0.40
N LEU A 190 17.41 22.64 0.56
CA LEU A 190 16.76 21.33 0.39
C LEU A 190 17.75 20.20 0.06
N ASN A 191 19.03 20.37 0.37
CA ASN A 191 20.05 19.33 0.24
C ASN A 191 20.28 18.66 1.61
N PRO A 192 20.66 17.36 1.65
CA PRO A 192 21.03 16.72 2.90
C PRO A 192 22.16 17.49 3.59
N VAL A 193 22.00 17.77 4.88
CA VAL A 193 23.07 18.42 5.68
C VAL A 193 24.32 17.55 5.71
N ASP A 194 25.50 18.18 5.73
CA ASP A 194 26.80 17.52 5.89
C ASP A 194 27.48 18.03 7.19
N PRO A 195 27.79 17.15 8.16
CA PRO A 195 27.57 15.71 8.19
C PRO A 195 26.09 15.32 8.23
N LYS A 196 25.75 14.16 7.64
CA LYS A 196 24.38 13.63 7.57
C LYS A 196 23.74 13.50 8.95
N VAL A 197 22.66 14.24 9.18
CA VAL A 197 21.83 14.15 10.39
C VAL A 197 20.53 13.45 10.08
N VAL A 198 20.12 12.49 10.92
CA VAL A 198 18.84 11.79 10.78
C VAL A 198 17.70 12.69 11.25
N LEU A 199 16.71 12.89 10.39
CA LEU A 199 15.46 13.59 10.72
C LEU A 199 14.43 12.61 11.30
N LYS A 200 14.22 11.48 10.64
CA LYS A 200 13.18 10.51 11.00
C LYS A 200 13.61 9.08 10.64
N ARG A 201 13.17 8.13 11.46
CA ARG A 201 13.26 6.69 11.18
C ARG A 201 11.87 6.11 11.03
N ASN A 202 11.72 5.26 10.04
CA ASN A 202 10.48 4.65 9.63
C ASN A 202 10.69 3.13 9.60
N THR A 203 9.72 2.38 10.12
CA THR A 203 9.73 0.91 10.03
C THR A 203 9.82 0.43 8.57
N PRO A 204 10.31 -0.80 8.34
CA PRO A 204 10.38 -1.40 7.01
C PRO A 204 9.05 -1.32 6.28
N ARG A 205 9.13 -1.01 4.99
CA ARG A 205 7.96 -0.76 4.15
C ARG A 205 8.31 -0.96 2.68
N MET A 206 7.34 -1.41 1.90
CA MET A 206 7.43 -1.38 0.45
C MET A 206 7.50 0.08 0.00
N ARG A 207 8.53 0.44 -0.76
CA ARG A 207 8.63 1.75 -1.43
C ARG A 207 8.85 1.57 -2.91
N LEU A 208 7.94 2.10 -3.70
CA LEU A 208 8.03 2.10 -5.15
C LEU A 208 8.08 3.54 -5.67
N LYS A 209 9.05 3.85 -6.52
CA LYS A 209 9.01 5.08 -7.32
C LYS A 209 8.00 4.91 -8.44
N LEU A 210 7.03 5.82 -8.49
CA LEU A 210 6.02 5.85 -9.54
C LEU A 210 6.35 6.88 -10.62
N ASP A 211 5.71 6.73 -11.77
CA ASP A 211 5.90 7.56 -12.95
C ASP A 211 5.58 9.03 -12.65
N LYS A 212 6.62 9.84 -12.64
CA LYS A 212 6.55 11.26 -12.34
C LYS A 212 5.72 12.03 -13.38
N ALA A 213 5.86 11.71 -14.66
CA ALA A 213 5.16 12.41 -15.73
C ALA A 213 3.65 12.14 -15.67
N PHE A 214 3.27 10.89 -15.39
CA PHE A 214 1.87 10.52 -15.17
C PHE A 214 1.25 11.35 -14.05
N PHE A 215 1.87 11.37 -12.86
CA PHE A 215 1.31 12.09 -11.71
C PHE A 215 1.41 13.61 -11.83
N GLN A 216 2.40 14.15 -12.55
CA GLN A 216 2.42 15.56 -12.93
C GLN A 216 1.17 15.91 -13.74
N GLN A 217 0.87 15.12 -14.76
CA GLN A 217 -0.31 15.36 -15.61
C GLN A 217 -1.62 15.13 -14.84
N LYS A 218 -1.69 14.04 -14.07
CA LYS A 218 -2.92 13.59 -13.40
C LYS A 218 -3.27 14.46 -12.19
N ILE A 219 -2.29 14.94 -11.43
CA ILE A 219 -2.55 15.65 -10.17
C ILE A 219 -2.20 17.14 -10.29
N MET A 220 -0.96 17.47 -10.64
CA MET A 220 -0.54 18.87 -10.65
C MET A 220 -1.16 19.68 -11.79
N ASN A 221 -1.37 19.04 -12.94
CA ASN A 221 -2.01 19.65 -14.12
C ASN A 221 -3.47 19.17 -14.28
N ALA A 222 -4.11 18.73 -13.20
CA ALA A 222 -5.48 18.25 -13.24
C ALA A 222 -6.44 19.34 -13.75
N PRO A 223 -7.46 19.00 -14.56
CA PRO A 223 -8.50 19.94 -14.93
C PRO A 223 -9.20 20.52 -13.70
N ALA A 224 -9.62 21.78 -13.79
CA ALA A 224 -10.34 22.46 -12.71
C ALA A 224 -11.53 21.64 -12.21
N GLY A 225 -11.73 21.60 -10.89
CA GLY A 225 -12.82 20.85 -10.27
C GLY A 225 -12.49 19.38 -9.96
N LYS A 226 -11.47 18.76 -10.57
CA LYS A 226 -11.21 17.32 -10.38
C LYS A 226 -10.66 16.93 -9.01
N LEU A 227 -10.08 17.88 -8.29
CA LEU A 227 -9.46 17.66 -6.98
C LEU A 227 -10.23 18.29 -5.81
N VAL A 228 -11.44 18.82 -6.04
CA VAL A 228 -12.16 19.62 -5.02
C VAL A 228 -12.62 18.79 -3.81
N ASN A 229 -12.90 17.50 -4.01
CA ASN A 229 -13.25 16.56 -2.96
C ASN A 229 -12.94 15.12 -3.37
N ASN A 230 -12.99 14.19 -2.41
CA ASN A 230 -12.65 12.79 -2.65
C ASN A 230 -13.66 12.03 -3.52
N SER A 231 -14.93 12.42 -3.56
CA SER A 231 -15.92 11.78 -4.45
C SER A 231 -15.57 12.03 -5.92
N ILE A 232 -15.36 13.31 -6.29
CA ILE A 232 -14.99 13.70 -7.65
C ILE A 232 -13.60 13.16 -8.01
N PHE A 233 -12.66 13.19 -7.07
CA PHE A 233 -11.32 12.67 -7.28
C PHE A 233 -11.33 11.17 -7.57
N LYS A 234 -12.09 10.36 -6.82
CA LYS A 234 -12.18 8.92 -7.06
C LYS A 234 -12.80 8.59 -8.42
N GLU A 235 -13.75 9.39 -8.91
CA GLU A 235 -14.28 9.21 -10.27
C GLU A 235 -13.24 9.55 -11.36
N TYR A 236 -12.44 10.59 -11.12
CA TYR A 236 -11.40 11.04 -12.03
C TYR A 236 -10.16 10.11 -12.05
N PHE A 237 -9.73 9.66 -10.88
CA PHE A 237 -8.64 8.73 -10.66
C PHE A 237 -9.16 7.53 -9.86
N LYS A 238 -9.59 6.51 -10.60
CA LYS A 238 -10.34 5.35 -10.08
C LYS A 238 -9.52 4.37 -9.25
N GLY A 239 -8.28 4.74 -8.91
CA GLY A 239 -7.40 3.97 -8.04
C GLY A 239 -6.25 3.31 -8.76
N LEU A 240 -5.59 2.42 -8.02
CA LEU A 240 -4.45 1.63 -8.46
C LEU A 240 -4.82 0.16 -8.53
N TYR A 241 -4.29 -0.53 -9.53
CA TYR A 241 -4.33 -1.98 -9.66
C TYR A 241 -2.91 -2.54 -9.53
N PHE A 242 -2.68 -3.30 -8.47
CA PHE A 242 -1.46 -4.04 -8.21
C PHE A 242 -1.63 -5.43 -8.82
N GLN A 243 -0.88 -5.66 -9.88
CA GLN A 243 -0.80 -6.93 -10.57
C GLN A 243 0.55 -7.58 -10.27
N VAL A 244 0.51 -8.84 -9.89
CA VAL A 244 1.71 -9.67 -9.78
C VAL A 244 1.75 -10.68 -10.93
N GLU A 245 2.95 -10.90 -11.43
CA GLU A 245 3.28 -12.01 -12.30
C GLU A 245 4.21 -12.95 -11.56
N GLU A 246 4.17 -14.22 -11.94
CA GLU A 246 5.00 -15.26 -11.33
C GLU A 246 6.48 -14.97 -11.58
N GLY A 247 7.26 -15.05 -10.50
CA GLY A 247 8.71 -14.99 -10.52
C GLY A 247 9.32 -16.39 -10.64
N THR A 248 10.64 -16.49 -10.48
CA THR A 248 11.34 -17.78 -10.47
C THR A 248 11.10 -18.58 -9.18
N GLU A 249 10.85 -17.87 -8.09
CA GLU A 249 10.51 -18.40 -6.79
C GLU A 249 9.27 -17.69 -6.26
N ASP A 250 8.53 -18.39 -5.41
CA ASP A 250 7.32 -17.86 -4.80
C ASP A 250 7.65 -16.77 -3.75
N LEU A 251 6.78 -15.77 -3.71
CA LEU A 251 6.76 -14.71 -2.73
C LEU A 251 5.32 -14.22 -2.55
N LEU A 252 4.80 -14.30 -1.33
CA LEU A 252 3.48 -13.79 -0.95
C LEU A 252 3.62 -12.91 0.28
N MET A 253 3.07 -11.71 0.19
CA MET A 253 3.04 -10.74 1.28
C MET A 253 1.62 -10.53 1.73
N GLN A 254 1.43 -10.39 3.04
CA GLN A 254 0.20 -9.87 3.62
C GLN A 254 0.47 -8.46 4.14
N LEU A 255 -0.33 -7.50 3.68
CA LEU A 255 -0.10 -6.08 3.90
C LEU A 255 -1.37 -5.39 4.38
N ASP A 256 -1.18 -4.38 5.22
CA ASP A 256 -2.21 -3.41 5.56
C ASP A 256 -2.10 -2.21 4.63
N PHE A 257 -2.82 -2.29 3.51
CA PHE A 257 -2.84 -1.23 2.52
C PHE A 257 -3.48 0.05 3.06
N SER A 258 -4.35 0.00 4.08
CA SER A 258 -4.98 1.20 4.64
C SER A 258 -3.97 2.15 5.32
N LYS A 259 -2.83 1.61 5.75
CA LYS A 259 -1.68 2.37 6.26
C LYS A 259 -0.72 2.84 5.17
N GLY A 260 -1.05 2.55 3.91
CA GLY A 260 -0.30 2.93 2.74
C GLY A 260 -0.72 4.26 2.14
N ASP A 261 0.21 4.85 1.40
CA ASP A 261 0.01 6.13 0.73
C ASP A 261 0.80 6.21 -0.59
N VAL A 262 0.38 7.12 -1.46
CA VAL A 262 1.18 7.67 -2.55
C VAL A 262 1.45 9.13 -2.23
N THR A 263 2.72 9.46 -1.99
CA THR A 263 3.15 10.83 -1.70
C THR A 263 3.88 11.43 -2.90
N LEU A 264 3.36 12.55 -3.39
CA LEU A 264 4.00 13.40 -4.38
C LEU A 264 4.85 14.44 -3.63
N HIS A 265 6.15 14.42 -3.86
CA HIS A 265 7.09 15.41 -3.33
C HIS A 265 7.41 16.41 -4.43
N TYR A 266 7.10 17.68 -4.18
CA TYR A 266 7.38 18.78 -5.11
C TYR A 266 8.01 19.95 -4.37
N ARG A 267 8.67 20.81 -5.12
CA ARG A 267 9.27 22.05 -4.62
C ARG A 267 8.76 23.23 -5.41
N GLU A 268 8.63 24.36 -4.75
CA GLU A 268 8.17 25.62 -5.34
C GLU A 268 9.00 26.79 -4.78
N TYR A 269 8.96 27.96 -5.40
CA TYR A 269 9.52 29.17 -4.82
C TYR A 269 8.80 29.51 -3.51
N ALA A 270 9.57 29.77 -2.46
CA ALA A 270 9.05 30.02 -1.13
C ALA A 270 8.19 31.30 -1.08
N SER A 271 8.59 32.32 -1.84
CA SER A 271 7.86 33.57 -2.00
C SER A 271 8.16 34.18 -3.37
N VAL A 272 7.13 34.72 -4.00
CA VAL A 272 7.20 35.57 -5.19
C VAL A 272 6.39 36.82 -4.86
N LYS A 273 6.97 38.00 -5.08
CA LYS A 273 6.31 39.30 -4.87
C LYS A 273 6.52 40.15 -6.09
N ASP A 274 5.44 40.61 -6.70
CA ASP A 274 5.46 41.43 -7.92
C ASP A 274 6.30 40.79 -9.05
N GLY A 275 6.21 39.45 -9.19
CA GLY A 275 6.99 38.67 -10.16
C GLY A 275 8.47 38.45 -9.81
N VAL A 276 8.94 38.94 -8.66
CA VAL A 276 10.32 38.77 -8.19
C VAL A 276 10.38 37.64 -7.16
N VAL A 277 11.25 36.67 -7.42
CA VAL A 277 11.49 35.53 -6.53
C VAL A 277 12.40 35.94 -5.37
N ASP A 278 12.01 35.57 -4.15
CA ASP A 278 12.84 35.78 -2.96
C ASP A 278 14.09 34.89 -3.01
N THR A 279 15.27 35.47 -2.78
CA THR A 279 16.57 34.76 -2.85
C THR A 279 17.22 34.66 -1.48
N TYR A 280 18.11 33.68 -1.31
CA TYR A 280 18.92 33.60 -0.10
C TYR A 280 19.89 34.79 -0.04
N LYS A 281 19.95 35.43 1.12
CA LYS A 281 21.02 36.38 1.43
C LYS A 281 22.35 35.65 1.50
N ASP A 282 23.40 36.34 1.04
CA ASP A 282 24.78 35.88 1.16
C ASP A 282 25.10 35.56 2.62
N SER A 283 25.88 34.49 2.80
CA SER A 283 26.22 33.91 4.09
C SER A 283 27.59 33.28 3.99
N ASP A 284 28.47 33.56 4.93
CA ASP A 284 29.80 32.92 4.97
C ASP A 284 29.74 31.42 5.32
N LYS A 285 28.54 30.89 5.60
CA LYS A 285 28.32 29.51 6.05
C LYS A 285 27.85 28.56 4.95
N ASP A 286 27.44 29.08 3.79
CA ASP A 286 26.97 28.26 2.67
C ASP A 286 27.05 29.02 1.34
N ASN A 287 26.81 28.30 0.23
CA ASN A 287 26.91 28.84 -1.13
C ASN A 287 25.54 29.13 -1.77
N TYR A 288 24.51 29.40 -0.97
CA TYR A 288 23.16 29.65 -1.50
C TYR A 288 22.88 31.11 -1.83
N GLY A 289 23.77 32.04 -1.46
CA GLY A 289 23.66 33.46 -1.76
C GLY A 289 23.23 33.74 -3.20
N GLY A 290 22.18 34.56 -3.36
CA GLY A 290 21.61 34.91 -4.66
C GLY A 290 20.75 33.84 -5.34
N THR A 291 20.66 32.62 -4.80
CA THR A 291 19.80 31.57 -5.36
C THR A 291 18.35 31.67 -4.87
N PRO A 292 17.35 31.27 -5.68
CA PRO A 292 15.95 31.25 -5.26
C PRO A 292 15.69 30.43 -4.00
N ARG A 293 14.90 30.97 -3.08
CA ARG A 293 14.44 30.22 -1.91
C ARG A 293 13.38 29.23 -2.32
N LEU A 294 13.56 27.97 -1.95
CA LEU A 294 12.65 26.88 -2.28
C LEU A 294 11.92 26.38 -1.03
N ALA A 295 10.66 26.01 -1.20
CA ALA A 295 9.86 25.33 -0.20
C ALA A 295 9.55 23.91 -0.67
N ALA A 296 9.88 22.91 0.15
CA ALA A 296 9.45 21.54 -0.08
C ALA A 296 7.99 21.37 0.36
N LYS A 297 7.19 20.72 -0.49
CA LYS A 297 5.77 20.50 -0.29
C LYS A 297 5.41 19.06 -0.66
N THR A 298 4.26 18.61 -0.18
CA THR A 298 3.76 17.26 -0.45
C THR A 298 2.28 17.26 -0.73
N VAL A 299 1.85 16.42 -1.68
CA VAL A 299 0.46 15.98 -1.81
C VAL A 299 0.41 14.50 -1.45
N VAL A 300 -0.45 14.14 -0.51
CA VAL A 300 -0.56 12.76 0.00
C VAL A 300 -1.90 12.18 -0.43
N LEU A 301 -1.85 11.01 -1.05
CA LEU A 301 -3.00 10.22 -1.45
C LEU A 301 -3.03 8.93 -0.61
N ASN A 302 -3.94 8.83 0.34
CA ASN A 302 -4.10 7.67 1.21
C ASN A 302 -4.81 6.52 0.49
N MET A 303 -4.50 5.29 0.86
CA MET A 303 -5.14 4.08 0.33
C MET A 303 -6.36 3.65 1.18
N THR A 304 -7.22 4.61 1.54
CA THR A 304 -8.39 4.42 2.42
C THR A 304 -9.72 4.28 1.67
N GLY A 305 -9.72 4.42 0.34
CA GLY A 305 -10.92 4.23 -0.47
C GLY A 305 -11.32 2.75 -0.57
N ASN A 306 -12.35 2.49 -1.38
CA ASN A 306 -12.78 1.11 -1.62
C ASN A 306 -11.64 0.29 -2.21
N TYR A 307 -11.58 -0.97 -1.81
CA TYR A 307 -10.59 -1.91 -2.32
C TYR A 307 -11.20 -3.29 -2.58
N VAL A 308 -10.51 -4.09 -3.37
CA VAL A 308 -10.86 -5.48 -3.67
C VAL A 308 -9.60 -6.32 -3.62
N SER A 309 -9.64 -7.40 -2.84
CA SER A 309 -8.61 -8.44 -2.85
C SER A 309 -8.95 -9.49 -3.89
N LEU A 310 -8.06 -9.68 -4.86
CA LEU A 310 -8.26 -10.60 -5.97
C LEU A 310 -7.41 -11.84 -5.72
N LEU A 311 -8.06 -13.00 -5.70
CA LEU A 311 -7.43 -14.27 -5.33
C LEU A 311 -7.76 -15.33 -6.37
N GLN A 312 -6.72 -15.90 -6.95
CA GLN A 312 -6.80 -17.06 -7.83
C GLN A 312 -6.12 -18.22 -7.13
N THR A 313 -6.79 -19.36 -7.08
CA THR A 313 -6.28 -20.58 -6.46
C THR A 313 -6.32 -21.73 -7.45
N GLU A 314 -5.22 -22.47 -7.55
CA GLU A 314 -5.13 -23.70 -8.32
C GLU A 314 -4.82 -24.84 -7.34
N ASN A 315 -5.79 -25.73 -7.14
CA ASN A 315 -5.66 -26.84 -6.21
C ASN A 315 -4.57 -27.82 -6.68
N SER A 316 -3.78 -28.34 -5.74
CA SER A 316 -2.87 -29.44 -6.06
C SER A 316 -3.65 -30.74 -6.31
N ASN A 317 -3.04 -31.69 -7.01
CA ASN A 317 -3.59 -33.04 -7.15
C ASN A 317 -3.80 -33.74 -5.79
N VAL A 318 -2.93 -33.47 -4.81
CA VAL A 318 -3.03 -34.04 -3.46
C VAL A 318 -4.28 -33.52 -2.76
N TYR A 319 -4.54 -32.21 -2.85
CA TYR A 319 -5.74 -31.60 -2.28
C TYR A 319 -6.99 -32.09 -3.00
N ALA A 320 -6.98 -32.09 -4.35
CA ALA A 320 -8.11 -32.54 -5.15
C ALA A 320 -8.53 -33.98 -4.84
N ASN A 321 -7.56 -34.89 -4.65
CA ASN A 321 -7.82 -36.28 -4.27
C ASN A 321 -8.25 -36.42 -2.80
N GLY A 322 -7.94 -35.45 -1.94
CA GLY A 322 -8.29 -35.46 -0.52
C GLY A 322 -9.68 -34.91 -0.22
N ILE A 323 -10.30 -34.19 -1.16
CA ILE A 323 -11.66 -33.64 -1.05
C ILE A 323 -12.70 -34.44 -1.85
N SER A 324 -12.27 -35.37 -2.70
CA SER A 324 -13.12 -36.31 -3.45
C SER A 324 -13.48 -37.52 -2.59
#